data_AF-A0AAW9RMU3-F1
#
_entry.id   AF-A0AAW9RMU3-F1
#
_cell.length_a   1.000
_cell.length_b   1.000
_cell.length_c   1.000
_cell.angle_alpha   90.00
_cell.angle_beta   90.00
_cell.angle_gamma   90.00
#
_symmetry.space_group_name_H-M   'P 1'
#
loop_
_entity.id
_entity.type
_entity.pdbx_description
1 polymer ?
#
loop_
_entity_poly.entity_id
_entity_poly.type
_entity_poly.pdbx_seq_one_letter_code
_entity_poly.pdbx_strand_id
1 'polypeptide(L)'
;MSTRLAEEAEAAMLRGPYSVLDKSGCAPSGDRHDYWSPSPYWWPDPDSKSGLPYVRRDGRRVPGSRLYDDLCGEFDRTRLQRTFDDVTILALAWEHFGEERYADHAARSIRSWFLDPRSAMNPSLEYAQVRRGHNRNKGFSSGVIEMKDLYYFLDAVRVIVRSGAVSKQEHAQFRKWLGQYLKWLTTSTQGKKECATANNHGTYYDLQIAAIGSFLERRRLVKKTVRRSRRRLAEQFDARGRQVYEIQRTQSLSYCSFNMQGWIHLARLADGFGLDLWTVEGEHGRSIRQGMQWLLDYVDRPWPYTQIDAFDTQRFHPIAYTFHTIYGTSADTACVRVPELDSIEPLFHPGDGIRPFWQLFY
;
A
#
# COMPACT_ATOMS: atom_id res chain seq x y z
N MET A 1 -20.00 -1.35 -13.18
CA MET A 1 -18.88 -2.13 -12.58
C MET A 1 -18.47 -3.39 -13.36
N SER A 2 -19.36 -4.35 -13.68
CA SER A 2 -18.97 -5.62 -14.33
C SER A 2 -18.21 -5.46 -15.66
N THR A 3 -18.64 -4.55 -16.55
CA THR A 3 -17.93 -4.30 -17.83
C THR A 3 -16.52 -3.80 -17.60
N ARG A 4 -16.33 -2.88 -16.65
CA ARG A 4 -15.03 -2.32 -16.30
C ARG A 4 -14.09 -3.37 -15.71
N LEU A 5 -14.61 -4.31 -14.92
CA LEU A 5 -13.84 -5.46 -14.43
C LEU A 5 -13.35 -6.35 -15.57
N ALA A 6 -14.20 -6.64 -16.55
CA ALA A 6 -13.81 -7.44 -17.72
C ALA A 6 -12.69 -6.76 -18.52
N GLU A 7 -12.83 -5.47 -18.82
CA GLU A 7 -11.80 -4.70 -19.55
C GLU A 7 -10.45 -4.72 -18.84
N GLU A 8 -10.44 -4.49 -17.53
CA GLU A 8 -9.22 -4.45 -16.74
C GLU A 8 -8.60 -5.84 -16.54
N ALA A 9 -9.43 -6.88 -16.49
CA ALA A 9 -8.97 -8.27 -16.47
C ALA A 9 -8.31 -8.66 -17.79
N GLU A 10 -8.90 -8.33 -18.94
CA GLU A 10 -8.26 -8.55 -20.25
C GLU A 10 -6.95 -7.77 -20.36
N ALA A 11 -6.91 -6.52 -19.89
CA ALA A 11 -5.68 -5.73 -19.88
C ALA A 11 -4.61 -6.35 -18.96
N ALA A 12 -4.99 -6.89 -17.80
CA ALA A 12 -4.11 -7.60 -16.89
C ALA A 12 -3.57 -8.90 -17.49
N MET A 13 -4.37 -9.63 -18.26
CA MET A 13 -3.94 -10.85 -18.95
C MET A 13 -2.82 -10.63 -19.97
N LEU A 14 -2.66 -9.40 -20.49
CA LEU A 14 -1.61 -9.01 -21.43
C LEU A 14 -0.32 -8.53 -20.74
N ARG A 15 -0.31 -8.40 -19.41
CA ARG A 15 0.84 -7.94 -18.62
C ARG A 15 1.50 -9.11 -17.91
N GLY A 16 2.79 -8.96 -17.57
CA GLY A 16 3.53 -9.95 -16.79
C GLY A 16 3.61 -11.36 -17.43
N PRO A 17 3.93 -12.39 -16.63
CA PRO A 17 4.27 -12.32 -15.21
C PRO A 17 5.60 -11.55 -15.02
N TYR A 18 5.64 -10.66 -14.04
CA TYR A 18 6.82 -9.85 -13.74
C TYR A 18 7.77 -10.54 -12.74
N SER A 19 9.02 -10.10 -12.71
CA SER A 19 10.06 -10.54 -11.77
C SER A 19 10.94 -9.36 -11.34
N VAL A 20 11.56 -9.47 -10.16
CA VAL A 20 12.68 -8.60 -9.78
C VAL A 20 13.89 -8.75 -10.70
N LEU A 21 13.97 -9.78 -11.54
CA LEU A 21 15.05 -9.91 -12.52
C LEU A 21 14.82 -9.11 -13.81
N ASP A 22 13.66 -8.47 -13.96
CA ASP A 22 13.34 -7.68 -15.15
C ASP A 22 13.95 -6.27 -15.11
N LYS A 23 14.43 -5.81 -13.95
CA LYS A 23 15.18 -4.56 -13.87
C LYS A 23 16.48 -4.65 -14.68
N SER A 24 16.84 -3.53 -15.30
CA SER A 24 18.07 -3.38 -16.10
C SER A 24 19.33 -3.54 -15.24
N GLY A 25 19.29 -3.03 -14.01
CA GLY A 25 20.41 -3.00 -13.08
C GLY A 25 20.41 -4.14 -12.06
N CYS A 26 21.21 -3.94 -11.01
CA CYS A 26 21.25 -4.80 -9.84
C CYS A 26 21.19 -3.94 -8.57
N ALA A 27 20.65 -4.52 -7.49
CA ALA A 27 20.75 -3.90 -6.17
C ALA A 27 22.24 -3.74 -5.77
N PRO A 28 22.57 -2.81 -4.87
CA PRO A 28 23.93 -2.65 -4.36
C PRO A 28 24.55 -3.90 -3.70
N SER A 29 23.78 -4.94 -3.38
CA SER A 29 24.29 -6.25 -2.94
C SER A 29 25.05 -7.00 -4.03
N GLY A 30 24.74 -6.74 -5.31
CA GLY A 30 25.16 -7.59 -6.43
C GLY A 30 24.24 -8.78 -6.68
N ASP A 31 23.26 -9.06 -5.81
CA ASP A 31 22.23 -10.09 -6.02
C ASP A 31 21.03 -9.50 -6.78
N ARG A 32 20.71 -10.06 -7.94
CA ARG A 32 19.58 -9.60 -8.76
C ARG A 32 18.23 -9.96 -8.16
N HIS A 33 18.17 -10.96 -7.28
CA HIS A 33 16.95 -11.34 -6.55
C HIS A 33 16.56 -10.32 -5.47
N ASP A 34 17.46 -9.40 -5.11
CA ASP A 34 17.13 -8.32 -4.19
C ASP A 34 16.28 -7.25 -4.88
N TYR A 35 15.17 -6.89 -4.21
CA TYR A 35 14.32 -5.78 -4.63
C TYR A 35 15.08 -4.46 -4.60
N TRP A 36 15.02 -3.69 -5.69
CA TRP A 36 15.79 -2.47 -5.88
C TRP A 36 14.92 -1.31 -6.36
N SER A 37 14.95 -0.19 -5.62
CA SER A 37 14.42 1.11 -6.04
C SER A 37 15.24 2.28 -5.48
N PRO A 38 15.57 3.33 -6.24
CA PRO A 38 16.30 4.49 -5.73
C PRO A 38 15.40 5.41 -4.91
N SER A 39 16.00 6.10 -3.94
CA SER A 39 15.27 7.16 -3.24
C SER A 39 14.93 8.28 -4.23
N PRO A 40 13.65 8.70 -4.34
CA PRO A 40 13.20 9.53 -5.46
C PRO A 40 13.93 10.87 -5.62
N TYR A 41 14.49 11.46 -4.58
CA TYR A 41 15.05 12.82 -4.63
C TYR A 41 16.57 12.88 -4.39
N TRP A 42 17.29 11.77 -4.57
CA TRP A 42 18.72 11.68 -4.29
C TRP A 42 19.52 11.49 -5.57
N TRP A 43 20.45 12.41 -5.81
CA TRP A 43 21.20 12.52 -7.06
C TRP A 43 22.70 12.51 -6.82
N PRO A 44 23.52 12.15 -7.83
CA PRO A 44 24.96 12.34 -7.77
C PRO A 44 25.32 13.77 -7.36
N ASP A 45 26.29 13.88 -6.45
CA ASP A 45 26.84 15.15 -6.01
C ASP A 45 27.71 15.75 -7.13
N PRO A 46 27.34 16.90 -7.73
CA PRO A 46 28.11 17.51 -8.81
C PRO A 46 29.47 18.04 -8.33
N ASP A 47 29.62 18.27 -7.01
CA ASP A 47 30.85 18.80 -6.42
C ASP A 47 31.83 17.68 -6.02
N SER A 48 31.41 16.41 -6.14
CA SER A 48 32.24 15.24 -5.87
C SER A 48 32.72 14.57 -7.16
N LYS A 49 34.03 14.28 -7.26
CA LYS A 49 34.61 13.56 -8.41
C LYS A 49 33.97 12.19 -8.65
N SER A 50 33.49 11.52 -7.59
CA SER A 50 32.82 10.22 -7.70
C SER A 50 31.30 10.33 -7.84
N GLY A 51 30.74 11.54 -7.72
CA GLY A 51 29.30 11.76 -7.58
C GLY A 51 28.72 11.29 -6.24
N LEU A 52 29.57 10.90 -5.27
CA LEU A 52 29.15 10.37 -3.98
C LEU A 52 29.65 11.26 -2.81
N PRO A 53 28.93 11.29 -1.68
CA PRO A 53 27.62 10.66 -1.48
C PRO A 53 26.51 11.42 -2.22
N TYR A 54 25.42 10.75 -2.62
CA TYR A 54 24.31 11.44 -3.28
C TYR A 54 23.78 12.57 -2.39
N VAL A 55 23.30 13.65 -3.02
CA VAL A 55 22.71 14.81 -2.34
C VAL A 55 21.21 14.89 -2.64
N ARG A 56 20.45 15.39 -1.66
CA ARG A 56 18.99 15.56 -1.81
C ARG A 56 18.70 16.76 -2.70
N ARG A 57 17.87 16.57 -3.72
CA ARG A 57 17.31 17.64 -4.59
C ARG A 57 15.80 17.54 -4.56
N ASP A 58 15.19 18.26 -3.63
CA ASP A 58 13.74 18.18 -3.42
C ASP A 58 12.95 18.60 -4.67
N GLY A 59 11.83 17.94 -4.94
CA GLY A 59 11.03 18.16 -6.14
C GLY A 59 11.64 17.64 -7.46
N ARG A 60 12.92 17.27 -7.49
CA ARG A 60 13.59 16.70 -8.69
C ARG A 60 13.68 15.18 -8.57
N ARG A 61 12.75 14.47 -9.21
CA ARG A 61 12.61 13.02 -9.06
C ARG A 61 13.60 12.27 -9.97
N VAL A 62 14.27 11.24 -9.44
CA VAL A 62 15.10 10.30 -10.21
C VAL A 62 14.20 9.63 -11.25
N PRO A 63 14.53 9.68 -12.56
CA PRO A 63 13.72 9.05 -13.59
C PRO A 63 13.58 7.54 -13.31
N GLY A 64 12.40 6.97 -13.56
CA GLY A 64 12.13 5.56 -13.27
C GLY A 64 11.67 5.29 -11.85
N SER A 65 11.95 6.20 -10.91
CA SER A 65 11.54 5.96 -9.53
C SER A 65 10.03 6.11 -9.34
N ARG A 66 9.30 6.75 -10.27
CA ARG A 66 7.85 7.03 -10.14
C ARG A 66 7.10 5.84 -10.71
N LEU A 67 6.00 5.47 -10.06
CA LEU A 67 5.11 4.45 -10.59
C LEU A 67 4.64 4.88 -11.98
N TYR A 68 4.75 3.96 -12.93
CA TYR A 68 4.27 4.11 -14.31
C TYR A 68 4.87 5.28 -15.12
N ASP A 69 6.03 5.83 -14.73
CA ASP A 69 6.77 6.71 -15.64
C ASP A 69 7.50 5.91 -16.74
N ASP A 70 7.97 6.61 -17.78
CA ASP A 70 8.58 5.99 -18.97
C ASP A 70 9.80 5.10 -18.65
N LEU A 71 10.51 5.40 -17.56
CA LEU A 71 11.72 4.69 -17.16
C LEU A 71 11.48 3.77 -15.96
N CYS A 72 10.23 3.52 -15.59
CA CYS A 72 9.93 2.77 -14.37
C CYS A 72 10.31 1.28 -14.47
N GLY A 73 10.59 0.80 -15.69
CA GLY A 73 11.20 -0.49 -15.96
C GLY A 73 12.67 -0.62 -15.52
N GLU A 74 13.33 0.47 -15.13
CA GLU A 74 14.70 0.42 -14.59
C GLU A 74 14.76 -0.17 -13.17
N PHE A 75 13.63 -0.20 -12.46
CA PHE A 75 13.54 -0.62 -11.06
C PHE A 75 12.36 -1.56 -10.80
N ASP A 76 12.28 -2.08 -9.57
CA ASP A 76 11.29 -3.13 -9.24
C ASP A 76 9.92 -2.58 -8.83
N ARG A 77 9.84 -1.30 -8.43
CA ARG A 77 8.66 -0.72 -7.79
C ARG A 77 7.38 -0.84 -8.61
N THR A 78 7.41 -0.47 -9.89
CA THR A 78 6.21 -0.55 -10.75
C THR A 78 5.80 -2.00 -11.01
N ARG A 79 6.78 -2.90 -11.17
CA ARG A 79 6.50 -4.33 -11.43
C ARG A 79 5.91 -5.03 -10.21
N LEU A 80 6.38 -4.68 -9.01
CA LEU A 80 5.79 -5.13 -7.76
C LEU A 80 4.33 -4.66 -7.66
N GLN A 81 4.10 -3.37 -7.91
CA GLN A 81 2.76 -2.79 -7.86
C GLN A 81 1.83 -3.45 -8.88
N ARG A 82 2.28 -3.66 -10.13
CA ARG A 82 1.53 -4.41 -11.16
C ARG A 82 1.22 -5.83 -10.71
N THR A 83 2.17 -6.52 -10.07
CA THR A 83 1.92 -7.86 -9.52
C THR A 83 0.79 -7.84 -8.50
N PHE A 84 0.73 -6.83 -7.62
CA PHE A 84 -0.36 -6.69 -6.65
C PHE A 84 -1.69 -6.39 -7.32
N ASP A 85 -1.72 -5.39 -8.21
CA ASP A 85 -2.94 -4.93 -8.85
C ASP A 85 -3.51 -5.98 -9.80
N ASP A 86 -2.68 -6.54 -10.68
CA ASP A 86 -3.10 -7.48 -11.72
C ASP A 86 -3.57 -8.80 -11.09
N VAL A 87 -2.87 -9.33 -10.07
CA VAL A 87 -3.34 -10.53 -9.35
C VAL A 87 -4.67 -10.28 -8.65
N THR A 88 -4.89 -9.07 -8.13
CA THR A 88 -6.15 -8.70 -7.49
C THR A 88 -7.29 -8.61 -8.48
N ILE A 89 -7.07 -7.92 -9.62
CA ILE A 89 -8.06 -7.79 -10.69
C ILE A 89 -8.41 -9.16 -11.26
N LEU A 90 -7.41 -10.00 -11.55
CA LEU A 90 -7.62 -11.35 -12.08
C LEU A 90 -8.33 -12.27 -11.07
N ALA A 91 -8.05 -12.15 -9.77
CA ALA A 91 -8.76 -12.89 -8.74
C ALA A 91 -10.24 -12.48 -8.66
N LEU A 92 -10.54 -11.19 -8.73
CA LEU A 92 -11.91 -10.68 -8.77
C LEU A 92 -12.63 -11.12 -10.05
N ALA A 93 -11.95 -11.09 -11.19
CA ALA A 93 -12.50 -11.55 -12.47
C ALA A 93 -12.80 -13.05 -12.46
N TRP A 94 -11.90 -13.88 -11.92
CA TRP A 94 -12.18 -15.31 -11.74
C TRP A 94 -13.39 -15.54 -10.82
N GLU A 95 -13.47 -14.85 -9.68
CA GLU A 95 -14.60 -14.99 -8.75
C GLU A 95 -15.94 -14.63 -9.41
N HIS A 96 -15.94 -13.58 -10.25
CA HIS A 96 -17.15 -13.05 -10.85
C HIS A 96 -17.57 -13.76 -12.14
N PHE A 97 -16.62 -14.12 -13.00
CA PHE A 97 -16.89 -14.72 -14.32
C PHE A 97 -16.67 -16.23 -14.38
N GLY A 98 -15.92 -16.82 -13.43
CA GLY A 98 -15.62 -18.25 -13.38
C GLY A 98 -14.65 -18.76 -14.45
N GLU A 99 -13.95 -17.87 -15.17
CA GLU A 99 -13.02 -18.27 -16.23
C GLU A 99 -11.63 -18.62 -15.66
N GLU A 100 -11.24 -19.89 -15.76
CA GLU A 100 -9.97 -20.40 -15.21
C GLU A 100 -8.71 -19.68 -15.71
N ARG A 101 -8.74 -19.11 -16.93
CA ARG A 101 -7.61 -18.36 -17.49
C ARG A 101 -7.15 -17.21 -16.59
N TYR A 102 -8.07 -16.57 -15.88
CA TYR A 102 -7.74 -15.48 -14.96
C TYR A 102 -6.99 -16.00 -13.73
N ALA A 103 -7.47 -17.10 -13.13
CA ALA A 103 -6.81 -17.72 -11.99
C ALA A 103 -5.43 -18.29 -12.36
N ASP A 104 -5.31 -18.93 -13.52
CA ASP A 104 -4.04 -19.46 -14.02
C ASP A 104 -3.00 -18.35 -14.23
N HIS A 105 -3.41 -17.23 -14.84
CA HIS A 105 -2.51 -16.10 -15.02
C HIS A 105 -2.09 -15.50 -13.67
N ALA A 106 -3.03 -15.28 -12.75
CA ALA A 106 -2.72 -14.79 -11.41
C ALA A 106 -1.74 -15.71 -10.68
N ALA A 107 -1.94 -17.02 -10.77
CA ALA A 107 -1.04 -18.02 -10.19
C ALA A 107 0.37 -17.99 -10.82
N ARG A 108 0.50 -17.76 -12.14
CA ARG A 108 1.81 -17.54 -12.79
C ARG A 108 2.52 -16.30 -12.25
N SER A 109 1.80 -15.20 -12.04
CA SER A 109 2.37 -13.98 -11.45
C SER A 109 2.86 -14.19 -10.02
N ILE A 110 2.10 -14.92 -9.19
CA ILE A 110 2.52 -15.30 -7.83
C ILE A 110 3.80 -16.17 -7.89
N ARG A 111 3.84 -17.17 -8.78
CA ARG A 111 5.01 -18.05 -8.94
C ARG A 111 6.25 -17.26 -9.32
N SER A 112 6.15 -16.43 -10.36
CA SER A 112 7.27 -15.63 -10.88
C SER A 112 7.87 -14.72 -9.82
N TRP A 113 7.02 -13.99 -9.08
CA TRP A 113 7.51 -13.00 -8.13
C TRP A 113 7.99 -13.61 -6.81
N PHE A 114 7.37 -14.69 -6.32
CA PHE A 114 7.60 -15.17 -4.95
C PHE A 114 8.17 -16.58 -4.82
N LEU A 115 8.03 -17.45 -5.82
CA LEU A 115 8.25 -18.90 -5.65
C LEU A 115 9.33 -19.50 -6.55
N ASP A 116 9.35 -19.17 -7.84
CA ASP A 116 10.31 -19.77 -8.77
C ASP A 116 11.74 -19.26 -8.45
N PRO A 117 12.68 -20.15 -8.07
CA PRO A 117 14.04 -19.74 -7.73
C PRO A 117 14.78 -19.02 -8.86
N ARG A 118 14.30 -19.13 -10.11
CA ARG A 118 14.88 -18.44 -11.28
C ARG A 118 14.40 -17.00 -11.44
N SER A 119 13.44 -16.55 -10.65
CA SER A 119 12.82 -15.22 -10.81
C SER A 119 12.36 -14.56 -9.49
N ALA A 120 12.26 -15.33 -8.42
CA ALA A 120 11.64 -14.88 -7.18
C ALA A 120 12.44 -13.81 -6.45
N MET A 121 11.73 -12.87 -5.84
CA MET A 121 12.28 -11.84 -4.98
C MET A 121 12.79 -12.44 -3.65
N ASN A 122 13.94 -11.99 -3.17
CA ASN A 122 14.38 -12.27 -1.79
C ASN A 122 13.42 -11.60 -0.79
N PRO A 123 13.07 -12.24 0.35
CA PRO A 123 12.03 -11.75 1.27
C PRO A 123 12.49 -10.58 2.15
N SER A 124 12.88 -9.46 1.52
CA SER A 124 13.33 -8.23 2.18
C SER A 124 13.15 -7.00 1.28
N LEU A 125 13.07 -5.82 1.88
CA LEU A 125 13.18 -4.52 1.18
C LEU A 125 14.49 -3.81 1.54
N GLU A 126 15.55 -4.58 1.79
CA GLU A 126 16.84 -4.05 2.26
C GLU A 126 17.44 -3.01 1.31
N TYR A 127 17.08 -3.06 0.02
CA TYR A 127 17.51 -2.12 -1.00
C TYR A 127 16.36 -1.26 -1.56
N ALA A 128 15.25 -1.10 -0.84
CA ALA A 128 14.21 -0.14 -1.21
C ALA A 128 14.61 1.30 -0.85
N GLN A 129 14.45 2.23 -1.78
CA GLN A 129 14.79 3.65 -1.67
C GLN A 129 16.24 3.92 -1.20
N VAL A 130 17.23 3.28 -1.83
CA VAL A 130 18.65 3.52 -1.51
C VAL A 130 19.04 4.95 -1.88
N ARG A 131 19.88 5.54 -1.03
CA ARG A 131 20.61 6.79 -1.29
C ARG A 131 22.07 6.42 -1.43
N ARG A 132 22.61 6.40 -2.66
CA ARG A 132 23.98 5.94 -2.91
C ARG A 132 24.98 6.80 -2.12
N GLY A 133 25.98 6.17 -1.50
CA GLY A 133 26.93 6.79 -0.59
C GLY A 133 26.43 6.96 0.85
N HIS A 134 25.19 6.57 1.16
CA HIS A 134 24.63 6.61 2.51
C HIS A 134 24.24 5.21 2.98
N ASN A 135 24.16 5.03 4.31
CA ASN A 135 23.67 3.78 4.93
C ASN A 135 24.30 2.50 4.35
N ARG A 136 25.59 2.55 3.97
CA ARG A 136 26.32 1.45 3.31
C ARG A 136 25.60 0.95 2.04
N ASN A 137 24.99 1.86 1.29
CA ASN A 137 24.15 1.60 0.10
C ASN A 137 22.96 0.69 0.36
N LYS A 138 22.46 0.63 1.59
CA LYS A 138 21.19 0.00 1.94
C LYS A 138 20.06 1.02 1.91
N GLY A 139 18.85 0.51 1.76
CA GLY A 139 17.59 1.25 1.80
C GLY A 139 17.35 1.96 3.12
N PHE A 140 16.43 2.92 3.10
CA PHE A 140 15.98 3.65 4.29
C PHE A 140 14.62 3.14 4.75
N SER A 141 14.22 3.47 5.98
CA SER A 141 12.94 2.99 6.54
C SER A 141 11.77 3.25 5.61
N SER A 142 11.73 4.46 5.01
CA SER A 142 10.68 4.87 4.06
C SER A 142 10.51 3.97 2.85
N GLY A 143 11.49 3.13 2.51
CA GLY A 143 11.36 2.12 1.45
C GLY A 143 10.36 1.01 1.78
N VAL A 144 10.06 0.77 3.06
CA VAL A 144 9.07 -0.24 3.49
C VAL A 144 7.66 0.08 2.99
N ILE A 145 7.36 1.35 2.72
CA ILE A 145 6.09 1.78 2.13
C ILE A 145 5.82 1.18 0.74
N GLU A 146 6.83 0.68 0.04
CA GLU A 146 6.65 0.13 -1.31
C GLU A 146 5.94 -1.22 -1.31
N MET A 147 5.81 -1.89 -0.14
CA MET A 147 4.94 -3.06 0.05
C MET A 147 3.63 -2.75 0.80
N LYS A 148 3.25 -1.46 0.92
CA LYS A 148 2.04 -1.05 1.66
C LYS A 148 0.75 -1.76 1.21
N ASP A 149 0.66 -2.09 -0.07
CA ASP A 149 -0.51 -2.65 -0.75
C ASP A 149 -0.60 -4.17 -0.66
N LEU A 150 0.34 -4.80 0.04
CA LEU A 150 0.35 -6.23 0.28
C LEU A 150 -0.97 -6.73 0.92
N TYR A 151 -1.72 -5.87 1.62
CA TYR A 151 -2.96 -6.25 2.29
C TYR A 151 -4.03 -6.79 1.34
N TYR A 152 -4.34 -6.10 0.23
CA TYR A 152 -5.35 -6.58 -0.71
C TYR A 152 -4.81 -7.69 -1.61
N PHE A 153 -3.50 -7.66 -1.92
CA PHE A 153 -2.86 -8.75 -2.65
C PHE A 153 -2.97 -10.08 -1.89
N LEU A 154 -2.80 -10.07 -0.56
CA LEU A 154 -2.94 -11.28 0.25
C LEU A 154 -4.37 -11.84 0.26
N ASP A 155 -5.39 -10.98 0.14
CA ASP A 155 -6.77 -11.43 -0.05
C ASP A 155 -6.96 -12.06 -1.44
N ALA A 156 -6.39 -11.45 -2.49
CA ALA A 156 -6.40 -12.04 -3.83
C ALA A 156 -5.71 -13.42 -3.86
N VAL A 157 -4.56 -13.57 -3.19
CA VAL A 157 -3.89 -14.88 -3.08
C VAL A 157 -4.80 -15.93 -2.42
N ARG A 158 -5.62 -15.57 -1.43
CA ARG A 158 -6.60 -16.51 -0.83
C ARG A 158 -7.62 -16.99 -1.86
N VAL A 159 -8.11 -16.08 -2.70
CA VAL A 159 -9.05 -16.40 -3.79
C VAL A 159 -8.40 -17.34 -4.81
N ILE A 160 -7.17 -17.06 -5.25
CA ILE A 160 -6.44 -17.91 -6.21
C ILE A 160 -6.05 -19.28 -5.61
N VAL A 161 -5.77 -19.35 -4.31
CA VAL A 161 -5.59 -20.66 -3.65
C VAL A 161 -6.91 -21.44 -3.64
N ARG A 162 -8.05 -20.78 -3.42
CA ARG A 162 -9.37 -21.41 -3.44
C ARG A 162 -9.75 -21.90 -4.84
N SER A 163 -9.34 -21.23 -5.90
CA SER A 163 -9.58 -21.70 -7.28
C SER A 163 -8.86 -23.01 -7.60
N GLY A 164 -7.79 -23.34 -6.88
CA GLY A 164 -6.96 -24.51 -7.14
C GLY A 164 -5.81 -24.25 -8.11
N ALA A 165 -5.71 -23.05 -8.70
CA ALA A 165 -4.63 -22.68 -9.60
C ALA A 165 -3.26 -22.58 -8.90
N VAL A 166 -3.25 -22.41 -7.57
CA VAL A 166 -2.06 -22.55 -6.70
C VAL A 166 -2.18 -23.81 -5.87
N SER A 167 -1.22 -24.72 -6.02
CA SER A 167 -1.19 -26.00 -5.29
C SER A 167 -0.97 -25.80 -3.78
N LYS A 168 -1.30 -26.81 -2.98
CA LYS A 168 -1.02 -26.82 -1.53
C LYS A 168 0.47 -26.61 -1.22
N GLN A 169 1.36 -27.17 -2.05
CA GLN A 169 2.80 -27.01 -1.90
C GLN A 169 3.24 -25.57 -2.18
N GLU A 170 2.77 -24.97 -3.26
CA GLU A 170 3.07 -23.58 -3.61
C GLU A 170 2.52 -22.61 -2.57
N HIS A 171 1.31 -22.86 -2.06
CA HIS A 171 0.76 -22.08 -0.95
C HIS A 171 1.63 -22.18 0.30
N ALA A 172 2.12 -23.39 0.65
CA ALA A 172 3.04 -23.55 1.79
C ALA A 172 4.38 -22.82 1.56
N GLN A 173 4.92 -22.83 0.34
CA GLN A 173 6.13 -22.07 -0.03
C GLN A 173 5.89 -20.56 0.07
N PHE A 174 4.75 -20.05 -0.42
CA PHE A 174 4.38 -18.65 -0.29
C PHE A 174 4.25 -18.21 1.17
N ARG A 175 3.60 -19.04 2.01
CA ARG A 175 3.52 -18.80 3.47
C ARG A 175 4.91 -18.77 4.11
N LYS A 176 5.83 -19.62 3.67
CA LYS A 176 7.23 -19.62 4.14
C LYS A 176 7.95 -18.33 3.75
N TRP A 177 7.82 -17.89 2.50
CA TRP A 177 8.36 -16.63 2.01
C TRP A 177 7.84 -15.44 2.84
N LEU A 178 6.52 -15.36 3.06
CA LEU A 178 5.91 -14.32 3.91
C LEU A 178 6.39 -14.39 5.36
N GLY A 179 6.62 -15.58 5.89
CA GLY A 179 7.19 -15.77 7.23
C GLY A 179 8.61 -15.22 7.34
N GLN A 180 9.42 -15.39 6.30
CA GLN A 180 10.78 -14.83 6.21
C GLN A 180 10.72 -13.30 6.06
N TYR A 181 9.84 -12.78 5.22
CA TYR A 181 9.64 -11.33 5.05
C TYR A 181 9.17 -10.68 6.35
N LEU A 182 8.20 -11.28 7.04
CA LEU A 182 7.75 -10.80 8.35
C LEU A 182 8.86 -10.79 9.39
N LYS A 183 9.73 -11.82 9.40
CA LYS A 183 10.90 -11.85 10.27
C LYS A 183 11.80 -10.67 9.95
N TRP A 184 12.18 -10.48 8.68
CA TRP A 184 12.98 -9.33 8.27
C TRP A 184 12.33 -7.99 8.66
N LEU A 185 11.05 -7.81 8.38
CA LEU A 185 10.29 -6.58 8.64
C LEU A 185 10.21 -6.23 10.15
N THR A 186 10.24 -7.23 11.02
CA THR A 186 10.15 -7.02 12.49
C THR A 186 11.51 -6.98 13.19
N THR A 187 12.56 -7.55 12.59
CA THR A 187 13.88 -7.62 13.23
C THR A 187 14.92 -6.67 12.63
N SER A 188 14.79 -6.32 11.35
CA SER A 188 15.74 -5.44 10.65
C SER A 188 15.74 -4.02 11.22
N THR A 189 16.87 -3.33 11.12
CA THR A 189 16.97 -1.91 11.49
C THR A 189 16.02 -1.05 10.65
N GLN A 190 15.84 -1.37 9.38
CA GLN A 190 14.96 -0.64 8.47
C GLN A 190 13.49 -0.78 8.89
N GLY A 191 13.01 -2.00 9.12
CA GLY A 191 11.64 -2.25 9.57
C GLY A 191 11.34 -1.71 10.97
N LYS A 192 12.30 -1.80 11.91
CA LYS A 192 12.16 -1.18 13.25
C LYS A 192 12.03 0.34 13.18
N LYS A 193 12.82 0.99 12.32
CA LYS A 193 12.72 2.44 12.09
C LYS A 193 11.39 2.82 11.45
N GLU A 194 10.90 2.04 10.48
CA GLU A 194 9.59 2.29 9.87
C GLU A 194 8.46 2.16 10.88
N CYS A 195 8.49 1.11 11.72
CA CYS A 195 7.54 0.92 12.81
C CYS A 195 7.45 2.14 13.74
N ALA A 196 8.56 2.85 13.94
CA ALA A 196 8.67 4.00 14.84
C ALA A 196 8.34 5.35 14.17
N THR A 197 8.05 5.39 12.87
CA THR A 197 7.64 6.62 12.19
C THR A 197 6.28 7.09 12.70
N ALA A 198 6.11 8.39 12.91
CA ALA A 198 4.89 8.95 13.50
C ALA A 198 3.78 9.23 12.46
N ASN A 199 4.14 9.37 11.19
CA ASN A 199 3.24 9.71 10.08
C ASN A 199 2.65 8.44 9.41
N ASN A 200 2.07 8.60 8.22
CA ASN A 200 1.42 7.57 7.41
C ASN A 200 2.25 6.29 7.21
N HIS A 201 3.59 6.39 7.20
CA HIS A 201 4.47 5.23 7.13
C HIS A 201 4.22 4.24 8.28
N GLY A 202 3.96 4.74 9.48
CA GLY A 202 3.67 3.92 10.64
C GLY A 202 2.31 3.23 10.55
N THR A 203 1.31 3.90 9.97
CA THR A 203 -0.03 3.35 9.71
C THR A 203 0.07 2.18 8.72
N TYR A 204 0.76 2.38 7.61
CA TYR A 204 0.95 1.35 6.60
C TYR A 204 1.89 0.23 7.06
N TYR A 205 2.86 0.49 7.93
CA TYR A 205 3.62 -0.57 8.60
C TYR A 205 2.69 -1.46 9.44
N ASP A 206 1.78 -0.87 10.22
CA ASP A 206 0.81 -1.61 11.03
C ASP A 206 -0.14 -2.42 10.14
N LEU A 207 -0.65 -1.84 9.06
CA LEU A 207 -1.48 -2.53 8.07
C LEU A 207 -0.76 -3.74 7.44
N GLN A 208 0.49 -3.58 7.01
CA GLN A 208 1.30 -4.67 6.47
C GLN A 208 1.49 -5.82 7.48
N ILE A 209 1.87 -5.50 8.73
CA ILE A 209 2.05 -6.53 9.77
C ILE A 209 0.73 -7.24 10.06
N ALA A 210 -0.37 -6.51 10.14
CA ALA A 210 -1.68 -7.08 10.43
C ALA A 210 -2.16 -7.98 9.27
N ALA A 211 -1.95 -7.58 8.02
CA ALA A 211 -2.27 -8.37 6.83
C ALA A 211 -1.47 -9.67 6.76
N ILE A 212 -0.15 -9.60 6.95
CA ILE A 212 0.69 -10.81 6.99
C ILE A 212 0.30 -11.70 8.18
N GLY A 213 0.03 -11.09 9.34
CA GLY A 213 -0.45 -11.80 10.52
C GLY A 213 -1.78 -12.51 10.29
N SER A 214 -2.71 -11.88 9.55
CA SER A 214 -3.98 -12.47 9.15
C SER A 214 -3.77 -13.63 8.19
N PHE A 215 -2.97 -13.44 7.14
CA PHE A 215 -2.70 -14.47 6.14
C PHE A 215 -1.99 -15.70 6.75
N LEU A 216 -1.01 -15.48 7.62
CA LEU A 216 -0.28 -16.55 8.32
C LEU A 216 -1.01 -17.09 9.56
N GLU A 217 -2.26 -16.68 9.81
CA GLU A 217 -3.09 -17.11 10.95
C GLU A 217 -2.44 -16.83 12.33
N ARG A 218 -1.60 -15.79 12.42
CA ARG A 218 -0.93 -15.35 13.64
C ARG A 218 -1.79 -14.38 14.43
N ARG A 219 -2.92 -14.84 14.97
CA ARG A 219 -3.89 -14.01 15.72
C ARG A 219 -3.28 -13.14 16.83
N ARG A 220 -2.27 -13.64 17.56
CA ARG A 220 -1.55 -12.87 18.60
C ARG A 220 -0.79 -11.67 18.02
N LEU A 221 -0.22 -11.81 16.83
CA LEU A 221 0.48 -10.73 16.13
C LEU A 221 -0.51 -9.63 15.73
N VAL A 222 -1.65 -10.00 15.12
CA VAL A 222 -2.70 -9.04 14.75
C VAL A 222 -3.18 -8.25 15.97
N LYS A 223 -3.48 -8.92 17.09
CA LYS A 223 -3.85 -8.27 18.35
C LYS A 223 -2.79 -7.28 18.85
N LYS A 224 -1.50 -7.68 18.82
CA LYS A 224 -0.39 -6.82 19.24
C LYS A 224 -0.28 -5.57 18.35
N THR A 225 -0.47 -5.74 17.04
CA THR A 225 -0.42 -4.65 16.06
C THR A 225 -1.57 -3.68 16.25
N VAL A 226 -2.81 -4.16 16.39
CA VAL A 226 -3.98 -3.30 16.66
C VAL A 226 -3.82 -2.53 17.97
N ARG A 227 -3.25 -3.16 19.01
CA ARG A 227 -2.96 -2.45 20.27
C ARG A 227 -1.91 -1.35 20.09
N ARG A 228 -0.88 -1.58 19.24
CA ARG A 228 0.11 -0.55 18.91
C ARG A 228 -0.53 0.58 18.11
N SER A 229 -1.37 0.26 17.13
CA SER A 229 -2.02 1.27 16.29
C SER A 229 -2.93 2.18 17.14
N ARG A 230 -3.62 1.67 18.16
CA ARG A 230 -4.39 2.56 19.09
C ARG A 230 -3.54 3.66 19.73
N ARG A 231 -2.26 3.41 20.03
CA ARG A 231 -1.33 4.45 20.53
C ARG A 231 -0.96 5.44 19.42
N ARG A 232 -0.66 4.92 18.23
CA ARG A 232 -0.36 5.72 17.03
C ARG A 232 -1.51 6.65 16.65
N LEU A 233 -2.75 6.19 16.78
CA LEU A 233 -3.94 7.00 16.53
C LEU A 233 -3.90 8.29 17.37
N ALA A 234 -3.59 8.17 18.66
CA ALA A 234 -3.49 9.34 19.54
C ALA A 234 -2.32 10.28 19.18
N GLU A 235 -1.27 9.78 18.54
CA GLU A 235 -0.13 10.58 18.07
C GLU A 235 -0.41 11.27 16.73
N GLN A 236 -1.18 10.62 15.84
CA GLN A 236 -1.43 11.11 14.48
C GLN A 236 -2.59 12.09 14.38
N PHE A 237 -3.62 11.91 15.20
CA PHE A 237 -4.80 12.76 15.18
C PHE A 237 -4.82 13.70 16.37
N ASP A 238 -5.18 14.96 16.15
CA ASP A 238 -5.54 15.86 17.26
C ASP A 238 -7.03 15.79 17.60
N ALA A 239 -7.46 16.55 18.61
CA ALA A 239 -8.84 16.58 19.10
C ALA A 239 -9.88 17.11 18.10
N ARG A 240 -9.43 17.65 16.96
CA ARG A 240 -10.29 18.09 15.85
C ARG A 240 -10.27 17.12 14.67
N GLY A 241 -9.62 15.95 14.81
CA GLY A 241 -9.43 14.98 13.74
C GLY A 241 -8.33 15.36 12.73
N ARG A 242 -7.57 16.43 12.95
CA ARG A 242 -6.50 16.82 12.03
C ARG A 242 -5.34 15.85 12.13
N GLN A 243 -4.77 15.50 10.99
CA GLN A 243 -3.62 14.61 10.90
C GLN A 243 -2.31 15.40 11.05
N VAL A 244 -1.80 15.51 12.28
CA VAL A 244 -0.79 16.53 12.68
C VAL A 244 0.52 16.49 11.88
N TYR A 245 0.89 15.32 11.37
CA TYR A 245 2.09 15.15 10.54
C TYR A 245 1.83 15.32 9.04
N GLU A 246 0.61 15.00 8.57
CA GLU A 246 0.28 15.05 7.14
C GLU A 246 -0.08 16.46 6.68
N ILE A 247 -0.67 17.27 7.55
CA ILE A 247 -0.96 18.68 7.27
C ILE A 247 0.30 19.53 7.03
N GLN A 248 1.48 19.05 7.46
CA GLN A 248 2.76 19.73 7.28
C GLN A 248 3.39 19.47 5.90
N ARG A 249 2.77 18.62 5.08
CA ARG A 249 3.31 18.22 3.78
C ARG A 249 2.91 19.21 2.69
N THR A 250 3.71 19.31 1.63
CA THR A 250 3.41 20.16 0.48
C THR A 250 2.20 19.68 -0.34
N GLN A 251 1.85 18.41 -0.23
CA GLN A 251 0.63 17.80 -0.79
C GLN A 251 -0.27 17.30 0.35
N SER A 252 -0.59 18.19 1.28
CA SER A 252 -1.19 17.81 2.57
C SER A 252 -2.54 17.11 2.44
N LEU A 253 -3.41 17.52 1.51
CA LEU A 253 -4.70 16.85 1.31
C LEU A 253 -4.50 15.44 0.75
N SER A 254 -3.56 15.26 -0.18
CA SER A 254 -3.18 13.95 -0.72
C SER A 254 -2.66 13.03 0.39
N TYR A 255 -1.79 13.52 1.29
CA TYR A 255 -1.24 12.74 2.40
C TYR A 255 -2.27 12.42 3.48
N CYS A 256 -3.15 13.37 3.83
CA CYS A 256 -4.22 13.13 4.79
C CYS A 256 -5.19 12.06 4.26
N SER A 257 -5.59 12.15 2.99
CA SER A 257 -6.48 11.17 2.36
C SER A 257 -5.80 9.79 2.28
N PHE A 258 -4.53 9.75 1.90
CA PHE A 258 -3.73 8.52 1.84
C PHE A 258 -3.64 7.81 3.20
N ASN A 259 -3.26 8.53 4.25
CA ASN A 259 -3.19 7.94 5.60
C ASN A 259 -4.57 7.49 6.10
N MET A 260 -5.64 8.22 5.76
CA MET A 260 -7.00 7.82 6.13
C MET A 260 -7.39 6.48 5.51
N GLN A 261 -7.05 6.22 4.24
CA GLN A 261 -7.25 4.91 3.63
C GLN A 261 -6.49 3.81 4.40
N GLY A 262 -5.24 4.06 4.78
CA GLY A 262 -4.47 3.14 5.63
C GLY A 262 -5.18 2.79 6.95
N TRP A 263 -5.76 3.78 7.62
CA TRP A 263 -6.55 3.57 8.84
C TRP A 263 -7.84 2.79 8.60
N ILE A 264 -8.58 3.12 7.54
CA ILE A 264 -9.81 2.42 7.14
C ILE A 264 -9.52 0.94 6.90
N HIS A 265 -8.48 0.62 6.12
CA HIS A 265 -8.13 -0.77 5.84
C HIS A 265 -7.62 -1.52 7.07
N LEU A 266 -6.88 -0.84 7.97
CA LEU A 266 -6.44 -1.45 9.23
C LEU A 266 -7.62 -1.75 10.16
N ALA A 267 -8.60 -0.85 10.24
CA ALA A 267 -9.81 -1.04 11.04
C ALA A 267 -10.69 -2.18 10.50
N ARG A 268 -10.93 -2.24 9.19
CA ARG A 268 -11.63 -3.38 8.57
C ARG A 268 -10.95 -4.72 8.81
N LEU A 269 -9.62 -4.74 8.71
CA LEU A 269 -8.87 -5.94 9.03
C LEU A 269 -9.06 -6.34 10.49
N ALA A 270 -9.05 -5.37 11.41
CA ALA A 270 -9.25 -5.60 12.84
C ALA A 270 -10.66 -6.16 13.14
N ASP A 271 -11.70 -5.75 12.42
CA ASP A 271 -13.07 -6.28 12.53
C ASP A 271 -13.12 -7.79 12.30
N GLY A 272 -12.40 -8.29 11.29
CA GLY A 272 -12.29 -9.73 11.02
C GLY A 272 -11.67 -10.53 12.16
N PHE A 273 -11.09 -9.86 13.15
CA PHE A 273 -10.54 -10.45 14.37
C PHE A 273 -11.38 -10.15 15.63
N GLY A 274 -12.51 -9.45 15.50
CA GLY A 274 -13.32 -8.96 16.61
C GLY A 274 -12.59 -7.89 17.43
N LEU A 275 -11.76 -7.07 16.78
CA LEU A 275 -10.98 -6.01 17.41
C LEU A 275 -11.46 -4.66 16.90
N ASP A 276 -11.98 -3.86 17.81
CA ASP A 276 -12.55 -2.56 17.45
C ASP A 276 -11.47 -1.47 17.30
N LEU A 277 -11.48 -0.78 16.17
CA LEU A 277 -10.75 0.47 15.94
C LEU A 277 -11.67 1.64 15.56
N TRP A 278 -12.93 1.39 15.24
CA TRP A 278 -13.88 2.40 14.77
C TRP A 278 -14.39 3.27 15.92
N THR A 279 -14.71 2.65 17.06
CA THR A 279 -15.24 3.39 18.23
C THR A 279 -14.15 3.77 19.23
N VAL A 280 -12.88 3.55 18.90
CA VAL A 280 -11.77 3.91 19.79
C VAL A 280 -11.63 5.42 19.84
N GLU A 281 -11.81 5.98 21.04
CA GLU A 281 -11.54 7.38 21.35
C GLU A 281 -10.29 7.47 22.23
N GLY A 282 -9.28 8.18 21.75
CA GLY A 282 -8.13 8.61 22.54
C GLY A 282 -8.48 9.81 23.43
N GLU A 283 -7.48 10.32 24.15
CA GLU A 283 -7.63 11.55 24.93
C GLU A 283 -8.22 12.68 24.06
N HIS A 284 -9.22 13.39 24.60
CA HIS A 284 -9.93 14.47 23.91
C HIS A 284 -10.64 14.06 22.61
N GLY A 285 -11.08 12.81 22.48
CA GLY A 285 -11.93 12.34 21.38
C GLY A 285 -11.19 11.93 20.09
N ARG A 286 -9.85 11.99 20.09
CA ARG A 286 -9.00 11.60 18.95
C ARG A 286 -9.42 10.23 18.44
N SER A 287 -9.92 10.15 17.20
CA SER A 287 -10.52 8.93 16.65
C SER A 287 -10.42 8.90 15.12
N ILE A 288 -10.55 7.70 14.54
CA ILE A 288 -10.67 7.54 13.09
C ILE A 288 -11.93 8.26 12.60
N ARG A 289 -13.04 8.18 13.36
CA ARG A 289 -14.30 8.89 13.07
C ARG A 289 -14.08 10.39 12.89
N GLN A 290 -13.43 11.06 13.85
CA GLN A 290 -13.15 12.49 13.76
C GLN A 290 -12.24 12.82 12.57
N GLY A 291 -11.24 11.97 12.30
CA GLY A 291 -10.35 12.18 11.15
C GLY A 291 -11.06 12.07 9.81
N MET A 292 -12.00 11.12 9.66
CA MET A 292 -12.84 11.01 8.47
C MET A 292 -13.75 12.23 8.33
N GLN A 293 -14.48 12.60 9.40
CA GLN A 293 -15.35 13.77 9.41
C GLN A 293 -14.59 15.03 8.97
N TRP A 294 -13.44 15.28 9.59
CA TRP A 294 -12.63 16.45 9.30
C TRP A 294 -12.20 16.51 7.83
N LEU A 295 -11.85 15.38 7.21
CA LEU A 295 -11.54 15.35 5.77
C LEU A 295 -12.79 15.62 4.91
N LEU A 296 -13.91 15.02 5.26
CA LEU A 296 -15.17 15.13 4.52
C LEU A 296 -15.76 16.55 4.58
N ASP A 297 -15.47 17.32 5.63
CA ASP A 297 -15.83 18.74 5.72
C ASP A 297 -15.21 19.62 4.62
N TYR A 298 -14.17 19.13 3.92
CA TYR A 298 -13.48 19.83 2.83
C TYR A 298 -13.83 19.31 1.43
N VAL A 299 -14.84 18.46 1.28
CA VAL A 299 -15.31 18.05 -0.06
C VAL A 299 -15.76 19.26 -0.89
N ASP A 300 -16.54 20.16 -0.28
CA ASP A 300 -17.08 21.37 -0.92
C ASP A 300 -16.53 22.67 -0.31
N ARG A 301 -15.40 22.60 0.41
CA ARG A 301 -14.76 23.77 1.03
C ARG A 301 -13.30 23.91 0.60
N PRO A 302 -12.77 25.15 0.50
CA PRO A 302 -11.37 25.35 0.22
C PRO A 302 -10.47 24.67 1.26
N TRP A 303 -9.46 23.94 0.79
CA TRP A 303 -8.47 23.32 1.64
C TRP A 303 -7.51 24.37 2.24
N PRO A 304 -7.37 24.47 3.57
CA PRO A 304 -6.65 25.59 4.21
C PRO A 304 -5.14 25.32 4.40
N TYR A 305 -4.62 24.21 3.88
CA TYR A 305 -3.20 23.84 3.98
C TYR A 305 -2.56 23.70 2.59
N THR A 306 -1.24 23.51 2.55
CA THR A 306 -0.48 23.43 1.30
C THR A 306 -0.86 22.21 0.46
N GLN A 307 -1.30 22.43 -0.78
CA GLN A 307 -1.56 21.37 -1.76
C GLN A 307 -1.02 21.85 -3.13
N ILE A 308 0.26 21.53 -3.41
CA ILE A 308 0.96 22.05 -4.59
C ILE A 308 0.55 21.40 -5.92
N ASP A 309 0.04 20.17 -5.87
CA ASP A 309 -0.43 19.43 -7.04
C ASP A 309 -1.96 19.33 -6.99
N ALA A 310 -2.60 19.23 -8.17
CA ALA A 310 -4.03 18.99 -8.26
C ALA A 310 -4.45 17.76 -7.44
N PHE A 311 -5.57 17.87 -6.73
CA PHE A 311 -6.14 16.78 -5.95
C PHE A 311 -7.33 16.17 -6.69
N ASP A 312 -7.32 14.85 -6.86
CA ASP A 312 -8.49 14.12 -7.35
C ASP A 312 -9.55 14.02 -6.24
N THR A 313 -10.64 14.76 -6.40
CA THR A 313 -11.73 14.84 -5.42
C THR A 313 -12.49 13.53 -5.29
N GLN A 314 -12.43 12.61 -6.27
CA GLN A 314 -13.08 11.31 -6.16
C GLN A 314 -12.49 10.44 -5.03
N ARG A 315 -11.27 10.77 -4.56
CA ARG A 315 -10.63 10.10 -3.42
C ARG A 315 -11.37 10.27 -2.09
N PHE A 316 -12.31 11.21 -1.99
CA PHE A 316 -13.20 11.33 -0.84
C PHE A 316 -14.29 10.25 -0.81
N HIS A 317 -14.68 9.69 -1.96
CA HIS A 317 -15.81 8.76 -2.02
C HIS A 317 -15.61 7.47 -1.22
N PRO A 318 -14.45 6.77 -1.27
CA PRO A 318 -14.26 5.59 -0.42
C PRO A 318 -14.27 5.93 1.08
N ILE A 319 -13.83 7.14 1.44
CA ILE A 319 -13.86 7.62 2.83
C ILE A 319 -15.31 7.86 3.25
N ALA A 320 -16.10 8.54 2.41
CA ALA A 320 -17.51 8.84 2.66
C ALA A 320 -18.36 7.56 2.76
N TYR A 321 -18.17 6.62 1.83
CA TYR A 321 -18.84 5.30 1.88
C TYR A 321 -18.49 4.55 3.17
N THR A 322 -17.22 4.53 3.58
CA THR A 322 -16.83 3.96 4.87
C THR A 322 -17.53 4.65 6.02
N PHE A 323 -17.52 5.98 6.03
CA PHE A 323 -18.10 6.75 7.11
C PHE A 323 -19.60 6.45 7.26
N HIS A 324 -20.37 6.49 6.18
CA HIS A 324 -21.81 6.20 6.23
C HIS A 324 -22.11 4.75 6.60
N THR A 325 -21.32 3.79 6.12
CA THR A 325 -21.50 2.37 6.45
C THR A 325 -21.25 2.11 7.94
N ILE A 326 -20.25 2.75 8.53
CA ILE A 326 -19.82 2.48 9.92
C ILE A 326 -20.58 3.34 10.94
N TYR A 327 -20.87 4.61 10.63
CA TYR A 327 -21.43 5.57 11.59
C TYR A 327 -22.85 6.07 11.24
N GLY A 328 -23.39 5.65 10.10
CA GLY A 328 -24.67 6.12 9.58
C GLY A 328 -24.59 7.50 8.92
N THR A 329 -25.75 7.98 8.46
CA THR A 329 -25.96 9.35 7.99
C THR A 329 -26.53 10.20 9.15
N SER A 330 -25.93 11.36 9.40
CA SER A 330 -26.43 12.35 10.36
C SER A 330 -26.65 13.69 9.66
N ALA A 331 -27.41 14.60 10.26
CA ALA A 331 -27.62 15.95 9.72
C ALA A 331 -26.30 16.71 9.47
N ASP A 332 -25.26 16.45 10.28
CA ASP A 332 -23.92 17.03 10.14
C ASP A 332 -23.07 16.38 9.01
N THR A 333 -23.45 15.19 8.53
CA THR A 333 -22.73 14.45 7.45
C THR A 333 -23.53 14.36 6.16
N ALA A 334 -24.73 14.95 6.13
CA ALA A 334 -25.60 15.05 4.96
C ALA A 334 -24.98 15.84 3.79
N CYS A 335 -23.86 16.55 4.03
CA CYS A 335 -23.19 17.36 3.01
C CYS A 335 -22.44 16.53 1.96
N VAL A 336 -21.99 15.30 2.26
CA VAL A 336 -21.33 14.47 1.25
C VAL A 336 -22.36 13.60 0.56
N ARG A 337 -23.02 14.15 -0.47
CA ARG A 337 -23.74 13.32 -1.43
C ARG A 337 -22.75 12.38 -2.09
N VAL A 338 -22.81 11.10 -1.72
CA VAL A 338 -21.97 10.10 -2.38
C VAL A 338 -22.71 9.58 -3.61
N PRO A 339 -22.13 9.66 -4.81
CA PRO A 339 -22.70 9.06 -6.02
C PRO A 339 -22.90 7.55 -5.81
N GLU A 340 -23.82 6.94 -6.56
CA GLU A 340 -24.00 5.49 -6.60
C GLU A 340 -22.66 4.77 -6.80
N LEU A 341 -22.38 3.70 -6.04
CA LEU A 341 -21.09 2.99 -6.03
C LEU A 341 -20.58 2.69 -7.45
N ASP A 342 -21.47 2.21 -8.31
CA ASP A 342 -21.17 1.82 -9.69
C ASP A 342 -20.81 2.98 -10.62
N SER A 343 -21.05 4.23 -10.20
CA SER A 343 -20.76 5.44 -10.97
C SER A 343 -19.37 6.04 -10.68
N ILE A 344 -18.65 5.50 -9.70
CA ILE A 344 -17.35 6.01 -9.26
C ILE A 344 -16.24 5.14 -9.85
N GLU A 345 -15.10 5.75 -10.19
CA GLU A 345 -13.96 5.03 -10.76
C GLU A 345 -13.52 3.88 -9.83
N PRO A 346 -13.42 2.64 -10.34
CA PRO A 346 -12.95 1.50 -9.55
C PRO A 346 -11.42 1.46 -9.37
N LEU A 347 -10.68 2.21 -10.18
CA LEU A 347 -9.23 2.23 -10.18
C LEU A 347 -8.68 3.62 -9.88
N PHE A 348 -7.93 3.74 -8.79
CA PHE A 348 -7.18 4.94 -8.45
C PHE A 348 -5.69 4.69 -8.67
N HIS A 349 -4.92 5.77 -8.73
CA HIS A 349 -3.47 5.62 -8.75
C HIS A 349 -3.03 4.97 -7.42
N PRO A 350 -2.14 3.96 -7.40
CA PRO A 350 -1.76 3.25 -6.17
C PRO A 350 -1.14 4.14 -5.08
N GLY A 351 -0.63 5.32 -5.48
CA GLY A 351 -0.18 6.36 -4.55
C GLY A 351 -1.30 6.94 -3.68
N ASP A 352 -2.57 6.72 -4.03
CA ASP A 352 -3.73 7.23 -3.30
C ASP A 352 -4.18 6.31 -2.17
N GLY A 353 -3.65 5.08 -2.11
CA GLY A 353 -3.90 4.12 -1.05
C GLY A 353 -5.26 3.41 -1.14
N ILE A 354 -5.98 3.59 -2.25
CA ILE A 354 -7.27 2.97 -2.54
C ILE A 354 -7.02 1.71 -3.37
N ARG A 355 -7.46 0.55 -2.89
CA ARG A 355 -7.31 -0.72 -3.63
C ARG A 355 -8.14 -0.77 -4.92
N PRO A 356 -7.74 -1.57 -5.92
CA PRO A 356 -8.57 -1.83 -7.11
C PRO A 356 -9.97 -2.36 -6.75
N PHE A 357 -11.00 -1.86 -7.43
CA PHE A 357 -12.40 -2.25 -7.25
C PHE A 357 -12.85 -2.18 -5.79
N TRP A 358 -12.45 -1.11 -5.09
CA TRP A 358 -12.75 -0.86 -3.68
C TRP A 358 -14.25 -0.91 -3.35
N GLN A 359 -15.13 -0.68 -4.34
CA GLN A 359 -16.58 -0.75 -4.24
C GLN A 359 -17.11 -2.14 -3.90
N LEU A 360 -16.45 -3.21 -4.34
CA LEU A 360 -16.89 -4.61 -4.14
C LEU A 360 -16.85 -5.09 -2.68
N PHE A 361 -16.53 -4.20 -1.76
CA PHE A 361 -16.30 -4.52 -0.36
C PHE A 361 -17.15 -3.64 0.57
N TYR A 362 -18.32 -3.25 0.09
CA TYR A 362 -19.39 -2.55 0.81
C TYR A 362 -20.71 -3.29 0.65
#